data_AF-A0A947BHC7-F1
#
_entry.id   AF-A0A947BHC7-F1
#
_cell.length_a   1.000
_cell.length_b   1.000
_cell.length_c   1.000
_cell.angle_alpha   90.00
_cell.angle_beta   90.00
_cell.angle_gamma   90.00
#
_symmetry.space_group_name_H-M   'P 1'
#
loop_
_entity.id
_entity.type
_entity.pdbx_description
1 polymer ?
#
loop_
_entity_poly.entity_id
_entity_poly.type
_entity_poly.pdbx_seq_one_letter_code
_entity_poly.pdbx_strand_id
1 'polypeptide(L)'
;MSTLASLDSAALTALQAELTRELQLQQGNRLALDLTRGKPAADQLDLSAGLDDAIAGEYFAANGTDARNYGALTGLPEAKALGAELMGVDPDDVICWGNSSLTLMHILVELALREGLWGDERRWSRSR
;
A
#
# COMPACT_ATOMS: atom_id res chain seq x y z
N MET A 1 -0.41 -12.37 35.68
CA MET A 1 -1.46 -13.05 34.90
C MET A 1 -0.90 -14.38 34.44
N SER A 2 -1.58 -15.50 34.72
CA SER A 2 -1.16 -16.81 34.20
C SER A 2 -1.34 -16.83 32.68
N THR A 3 -0.35 -17.36 31.95
CA THR A 3 -0.46 -17.53 30.50
C THR A 3 -1.14 -18.86 30.19
N LEU A 4 -1.72 -19.02 29.01
CA LEU A 4 -2.30 -20.30 28.55
C LEU A 4 -1.29 -21.45 28.69
N ALA A 5 -0.02 -21.18 28.40
CA ALA A 5 1.07 -22.16 28.50
C ALA A 5 1.42 -22.59 29.93
N SER A 6 1.00 -21.83 30.94
CA SER A 6 1.26 -22.12 32.37
C SER A 6 0.12 -22.86 33.07
N LEU A 7 -0.99 -23.12 32.39
CA LEU A 7 -2.15 -23.78 32.97
C LEU A 7 -2.00 -25.30 32.92
N ASP A 8 -2.49 -25.98 33.96
CA ASP A 8 -2.61 -27.42 33.95
C ASP A 8 -3.82 -27.89 33.12
N SER A 9 -3.91 -29.20 32.90
CA SER A 9 -4.97 -29.79 32.07
C SER A 9 -6.38 -29.50 32.59
N ALA A 10 -6.57 -29.48 33.91
CA ALA A 10 -7.86 -29.21 34.54
C ALA A 10 -8.28 -27.75 34.31
N ALA A 11 -7.36 -26.81 34.51
CA ALA A 11 -7.59 -25.40 34.27
C ALA A 11 -7.83 -25.09 32.78
N LEU A 12 -7.11 -25.75 31.86
CA LEU A 12 -7.34 -25.63 30.42
C LEU A 12 -8.72 -26.13 30.00
N THR A 13 -9.16 -27.26 30.55
CA THR A 13 -10.48 -27.84 30.24
C THR A 13 -11.61 -26.93 30.73
N ALA A 14 -11.48 -26.39 31.95
CA ALA A 14 -12.45 -25.44 32.49
C ALA A 14 -12.51 -24.15 31.65
N LEU A 15 -11.35 -23.63 31.24
CA LEU A 15 -11.26 -22.45 30.38
C LEU A 15 -11.85 -22.68 28.99
N GLN A 16 -11.61 -23.85 28.38
CA GLN A 16 -12.20 -24.21 27.09
C GLN A 16 -13.73 -24.25 27.16
N ALA A 17 -14.29 -24.85 28.22
CA ALA A 17 -15.74 -24.93 28.40
C ALA A 17 -16.36 -23.52 28.51
N GLU A 18 -15.71 -22.62 29.25
CA GLU A 18 -16.16 -21.25 29.40
C GLU A 18 -16.10 -20.45 28.08
N LEU A 19 -14.96 -20.48 27.36
CA LEU A 19 -14.81 -19.80 26.08
C LEU A 19 -15.78 -20.35 25.00
N THR A 20 -16.08 -21.65 25.05
CA THR A 20 -17.07 -22.26 24.16
C THR A 20 -18.47 -21.72 24.43
N ARG A 21 -18.84 -21.58 25.71
CA ARG A 21 -20.12 -20.98 26.13
C ARG A 21 -20.23 -19.53 25.67
N GLU A 22 -19.16 -18.74 25.82
CA GLU A 22 -19.11 -17.37 25.33
C GLU A 22 -19.26 -17.29 23.80
N LEU A 23 -18.55 -18.15 23.06
CA LEU A 23 -18.65 -18.19 21.60
C LEU A 23 -20.06 -18.51 21.13
N GLN A 24 -20.75 -19.47 21.76
CA GLN A 24 -22.13 -19.84 21.43
C GLN A 24 -23.11 -18.67 21.66
N LEU A 25 -22.93 -17.92 22.75
CA LEU A 25 -23.73 -16.71 23.02
C LEU A 25 -23.52 -15.66 21.91
N GLN A 26 -22.28 -15.47 21.45
CA GLN A 26 -21.98 -14.52 20.38
C GLN A 26 -22.49 -14.98 19.00
N GLN A 27 -22.49 -16.28 18.73
CA GLN A 27 -23.06 -16.84 17.49
C GLN A 27 -24.58 -16.59 17.37
N GLY A 28 -25.29 -16.50 18.49
CA GLY A 28 -26.71 -16.14 18.54
C GLY A 28 -27.02 -14.72 18.07
N ASN A 29 -26.03 -13.83 18.02
CA ASN A 29 -26.21 -12.40 17.78
C ASN A 29 -26.30 -11.99 16.29
N ARG A 30 -26.28 -12.95 15.34
CA ARG A 30 -26.36 -12.70 13.87
C ARG A 30 -25.43 -11.57 13.40
N LEU A 31 -24.18 -11.59 13.87
CA LEU A 31 -23.20 -10.55 13.54
C LEU A 31 -22.84 -10.56 12.05
N ALA A 32 -22.80 -9.37 11.44
CA ALA A 32 -22.36 -9.15 10.05
C ALA A 32 -21.13 -8.26 10.05
N LEU A 33 -19.99 -8.83 10.43
CA LEU A 33 -18.71 -8.12 10.55
C LEU A 33 -17.73 -8.59 9.46
N ASP A 34 -16.91 -7.67 8.97
CA ASP A 34 -15.90 -7.94 7.95
C ASP A 34 -14.54 -7.37 8.38
N LEU A 35 -13.61 -8.27 8.72
CA LEU A 35 -12.23 -7.95 9.14
C LEU A 35 -11.21 -8.15 7.99
N THR A 36 -11.67 -8.31 6.74
CA THR A 36 -10.81 -8.67 5.61
C THR A 36 -10.25 -7.48 4.83
N ARG A 37 -10.79 -6.27 5.07
CA ARG A 37 -10.54 -5.11 4.22
C ARG A 37 -9.27 -4.37 4.65
N GLY A 38 -8.18 -4.57 3.90
CA GLY A 38 -6.92 -3.80 4.03
C GLY A 38 -6.98 -2.44 3.34
N LYS A 39 -8.03 -1.65 3.56
CA LYS A 39 -8.20 -0.30 2.98
C LYS A 39 -8.53 0.72 4.06
N PRO A 40 -8.19 2.01 3.86
CA PRO A 40 -8.54 3.06 4.82
C PRO A 40 -10.04 3.11 5.12
N ALA A 41 -10.37 3.49 6.35
CA ALA A 41 -11.74 3.79 6.76
C ALA A 41 -12.19 5.16 6.23
N ALA A 42 -13.50 5.43 6.26
CA ALA A 42 -14.08 6.64 5.65
C ALA A 42 -13.52 7.93 6.27
N ASP A 43 -13.40 7.96 7.59
CA ASP A 43 -12.80 9.06 8.35
C ASP A 43 -11.33 9.32 7.97
N GLN A 44 -10.57 8.28 7.61
CA GLN A 44 -9.22 8.44 7.10
C GLN A 44 -9.19 9.03 5.68
N LEU A 45 -10.18 8.70 4.83
CA LEU A 45 -10.31 9.29 3.50
C LEU A 45 -10.70 10.77 3.58
N ASP A 46 -11.54 11.13 4.55
CA ASP A 46 -11.98 12.52 4.77
C ASP A 46 -10.82 13.47 5.10
N LEU A 47 -9.71 12.97 5.67
CA LEU A 47 -8.49 13.75 5.90
C LEU A 47 -7.90 14.32 4.60
N SER A 48 -8.16 13.68 3.46
CA SER A 48 -7.65 14.07 2.14
C SER A 48 -8.71 14.72 1.25
N ALA A 49 -9.93 14.96 1.74
CA ALA A 49 -11.02 15.52 0.94
C ALA A 49 -10.67 16.88 0.27
N GLY A 50 -9.80 17.68 0.91
CA GLY A 50 -9.35 18.94 0.35
C GLY A 50 -8.48 18.82 -0.91
N LEU A 51 -7.97 17.62 -1.24
CA LEU A 51 -7.18 17.41 -2.46
C LEU A 51 -8.01 17.52 -3.74
N ASP A 52 -9.34 17.32 -3.66
CA ASP A 52 -10.23 17.39 -4.82
C ASP A 52 -10.23 18.79 -5.46
N ASP A 53 -10.11 19.82 -4.64
CA ASP A 53 -10.11 21.23 -5.06
C ASP A 53 -8.69 21.86 -5.06
N ALA A 54 -7.66 21.11 -4.64
CA ALA A 54 -6.35 21.67 -4.31
C ALA A 54 -5.60 22.29 -5.50
N ILE A 55 -5.91 21.87 -6.73
CA ILE A 55 -5.27 22.42 -7.92
C ILE A 55 -5.67 23.89 -8.12
N ALA A 56 -6.92 24.27 -7.82
CA ALA A 56 -7.39 25.66 -7.79
C ALA A 56 -6.94 26.59 -8.95
N GLY A 57 -6.67 26.04 -10.15
CA GLY A 57 -6.16 26.81 -11.30
C GLY A 57 -4.64 26.92 -11.41
N GLU A 58 -3.90 26.43 -10.42
CA GLU A 58 -2.43 26.36 -10.37
C GLU A 58 -1.94 25.09 -11.10
N TYR A 59 -1.70 25.23 -12.41
CA TYR A 59 -1.30 24.12 -13.28
C TYR A 59 0.20 24.07 -13.60
N PHE A 60 0.98 25.03 -13.11
CA PHE A 60 2.40 25.14 -13.45
C PHE A 60 3.26 24.50 -12.36
N ALA A 61 4.11 23.58 -12.77
CA ALA A 61 5.11 22.96 -11.92
C ALA A 61 6.22 23.95 -11.54
N ALA A 62 7.05 23.61 -10.55
CA ALA A 62 8.12 24.47 -10.06
C ALA A 62 9.15 24.87 -11.15
N ASN A 63 9.30 24.06 -12.19
CA ASN A 63 10.18 24.34 -13.33
C ASN A 63 9.48 25.07 -14.51
N GLY A 64 8.24 25.51 -14.33
CA GLY A 64 7.44 26.19 -15.35
C GLY A 64 6.71 25.27 -16.33
N THR A 65 6.74 23.95 -16.14
CA THR A 65 5.97 23.01 -16.98
C THR A 65 4.47 23.17 -16.74
N ASP A 66 3.69 23.35 -17.80
CA ASP A 66 2.22 23.31 -17.73
C ASP A 66 1.75 21.84 -17.65
N ALA A 67 1.29 21.42 -16.46
CA ALA A 67 0.90 20.04 -16.16
C ALA A 67 -0.35 19.58 -16.93
N ARG A 68 -1.05 20.47 -17.64
CA ARG A 68 -2.19 20.12 -18.50
C ARG A 68 -1.75 19.56 -19.86
N ASN A 69 -0.47 19.65 -20.19
CA ASN A 69 0.08 19.20 -21.47
C ASN A 69 1.08 18.06 -21.30
N TYR A 70 1.46 17.43 -22.41
CA TYR A 70 2.41 16.31 -22.42
C TYR A 70 3.80 16.73 -21.92
N GLY A 71 4.43 15.85 -21.14
CA GLY A 71 5.78 16.05 -20.63
C GLY A 71 6.03 15.26 -19.34
N ALA A 72 7.16 15.53 -18.69
CA ALA A 72 7.49 15.03 -17.36
C ALA A 72 7.36 13.50 -17.19
N LEU A 73 8.04 12.73 -18.05
CA LEU A 73 7.94 11.26 -18.09
C LEU A 73 8.25 10.59 -16.73
N THR A 74 9.15 11.17 -15.94
CA THR A 74 9.56 10.66 -14.62
C THR A 74 8.83 11.32 -13.45
N GLY A 75 7.87 12.21 -13.73
CA GLY A 75 7.08 12.94 -12.74
C GLY A 75 7.44 14.42 -12.62
N LEU A 76 6.57 15.17 -11.93
CA LEU A 76 6.75 16.59 -11.66
C LEU A 76 7.88 16.83 -10.64
N PRO A 77 8.68 17.90 -10.76
CA PRO A 77 9.80 18.17 -9.86
C PRO A 77 9.41 18.20 -8.37
N GLU A 78 8.32 18.90 -8.03
CA GLU A 78 7.82 19.01 -6.66
C GLU A 78 7.33 17.67 -6.09
N ALA A 79 6.75 16.80 -6.93
CA ALA A 79 6.34 15.45 -6.50
C ALA A 79 7.55 14.56 -6.23
N LYS A 80 8.58 14.62 -7.09
CA LYS A 80 9.85 13.90 -6.89
C LYS A 80 10.54 14.37 -5.60
N ALA A 81 10.58 15.68 -5.37
CA ALA A 81 11.16 16.26 -4.16
C ALA A 81 10.44 15.79 -2.88
N LEU A 82 9.10 15.79 -2.88
CA LEU A 82 8.31 15.27 -1.76
C LEU A 82 8.59 13.78 -1.51
N GLY A 83 8.59 12.96 -2.57
CA GLY A 83 8.90 11.53 -2.45
C GLY A 83 10.32 11.27 -1.92
N ALA A 84 11.29 12.06 -2.37
CA ALA A 84 12.68 11.98 -1.94
C ALA A 84 12.83 12.31 -0.45
N GLU A 85 12.16 13.36 0.02
CA GLU A 85 12.12 13.72 1.44
C GLU A 85 11.53 12.58 2.30
N LEU A 86 10.41 12.01 1.87
CA LEU A 86 9.74 10.91 2.59
C LEU A 86 10.59 9.64 2.68
N MET A 87 11.41 9.36 1.67
CA MET A 87 12.23 8.14 1.58
C MET A 87 13.68 8.35 2.02
N GLY A 88 14.14 9.59 2.16
CA GLY A 88 15.54 9.92 2.50
C GLY A 88 16.52 9.63 1.36
N VAL A 89 16.14 9.91 0.11
CA VAL A 89 16.95 9.67 -1.10
C VAL A 89 17.12 10.96 -1.91
N ASP A 90 17.92 10.91 -3.00
CA ASP A 90 18.03 12.04 -3.92
C ASP A 90 16.76 12.16 -4.80
N PRO A 91 16.23 13.36 -5.09
CA PRO A 91 15.13 13.55 -6.04
C PRO A 91 15.35 12.95 -7.42
N ASP A 92 16.59 12.78 -7.87
CA ASP A 92 16.91 12.15 -9.15
C ASP A 92 16.72 10.63 -9.14
N ASP A 93 16.70 10.00 -7.96
CA ASP A 93 16.42 8.57 -7.77
C ASP A 93 14.92 8.25 -7.67
N VAL A 94 14.05 9.28 -7.70
CA VAL A 94 12.59 9.11 -7.55
C VAL A 94 11.88 9.21 -8.89
N ILE A 95 10.96 8.28 -9.15
CA ILE A 95 9.99 8.39 -10.25
C ILE A 95 8.60 8.51 -9.66
N CYS A 96 7.89 9.59 -10.01
CA CYS A 96 6.47 9.76 -9.69
C CYS A 96 5.64 9.45 -10.92
N TRP A 97 4.80 8.43 -10.83
CA TRP A 97 3.99 7.97 -11.95
C TRP A 97 2.52 7.84 -11.54
N GLY A 98 1.72 7.04 -12.25
CA GLY A 98 0.31 6.80 -11.94
C GLY A 98 0.05 6.33 -10.50
N ASN A 99 -1.21 6.09 -10.18
CA ASN A 99 -1.69 5.86 -8.81
C ASN A 99 -1.43 4.45 -8.22
N SER A 100 -0.60 3.61 -8.87
CA SER A 100 -0.37 2.23 -8.47
C SER A 100 1.09 1.85 -8.64
N SER A 101 1.78 1.65 -7.52
CA SER A 101 3.14 1.12 -7.52
C SER A 101 3.19 -0.32 -8.08
N LEU A 102 2.12 -1.11 -7.88
CA LEU A 102 2.01 -2.46 -8.42
C LEU A 102 2.04 -2.47 -9.95
N THR A 103 1.53 -1.41 -10.60
CA THR A 103 1.63 -1.25 -12.06
C THR A 103 3.08 -1.07 -12.50
N LEU A 104 3.86 -0.24 -11.81
CA LEU A 104 5.28 -0.07 -12.11
C LEU A 104 6.07 -1.36 -11.86
N MET A 105 5.80 -2.05 -10.75
CA MET A 105 6.41 -3.35 -10.46
C MET A 105 6.11 -4.37 -11.55
N HIS A 106 4.87 -4.43 -12.03
CA HIS A 106 4.46 -5.32 -13.11
C HIS A 106 5.22 -5.02 -14.41
N ILE A 107 5.27 -3.74 -14.82
CA ILE A 107 5.99 -3.32 -16.03
C ILE A 107 7.47 -3.69 -15.93
N LEU A 108 8.12 -3.46 -14.79
CA LEU A 108 9.52 -3.80 -14.58
C LEU A 108 9.77 -5.30 -14.72
N VAL A 109 8.92 -6.13 -14.11
CA VAL A 109 9.05 -7.60 -14.18
C VAL A 109 8.75 -8.10 -15.60
N GLU A 110 7.74 -7.56 -16.27
CA GLU A 110 7.41 -7.89 -17.67
C GLU A 110 8.59 -7.57 -18.59
N LEU A 111 9.17 -6.38 -18.44
CA LEU A 111 10.34 -5.96 -19.21
C LEU A 111 11.53 -6.88 -18.95
N ALA A 112 11.81 -7.21 -17.69
CA ALA A 112 12.90 -8.12 -17.33
C ALA A 112 12.71 -9.53 -17.91
N LEU A 113 11.47 -10.03 -17.92
CA LEU A 113 11.12 -11.32 -18.53
C LEU A 113 11.27 -11.32 -20.04
N ARG A 114 10.84 -10.24 -20.70
CA ARG A 114 10.77 -10.16 -22.17
C ARG A 114 12.06 -9.71 -22.82
N GLU A 115 12.73 -8.69 -22.26
CA GLU A 115 13.89 -8.04 -22.84
C GLU A 115 15.15 -8.10 -21.96
N GLY A 116 15.01 -8.42 -20.66
CA GLY A 116 16.12 -8.33 -19.70
C GLY A 116 16.18 -6.95 -19.04
N LEU A 117 17.19 -6.73 -18.21
CA LEU A 117 17.42 -5.45 -17.53
C LEU A 117 18.74 -4.82 -17.97
N TRP A 118 18.94 -3.54 -17.63
CA TRP A 118 20.17 -2.82 -18.00
C TRP A 118 21.43 -3.57 -17.56
N GLY A 119 22.33 -3.81 -18.51
CA GLY A 119 23.58 -4.52 -18.26
C GLY A 119 23.45 -6.06 -18.18
N ASP A 120 22.24 -6.62 -18.29
CA ASP A 120 22.01 -8.06 -18.40
C ASP A 120 21.21 -8.39 -19.67
N GLU A 121 21.91 -8.83 -20.72
CA GLU A 121 21.30 -9.25 -21.99
C GLU A 121 20.45 -10.53 -21.84
N ARG A 122 20.50 -11.20 -20.69
CA ARG A 122 19.69 -12.40 -20.44
C ARG A 122 18.26 -12.00 -20.10
N ARG A 123 17.34 -12.46 -20.94
CA ARG A 123 15.91 -12.46 -20.64
C ARG A 123 15.63 -13.38 -19.47
N TRP A 124 14.96 -12.89 -18.43
CA TRP A 124 14.68 -13.69 -17.24
C TRP A 124 13.80 -14.90 -17.53
N SER A 125 12.96 -14.83 -18.57
CA SER A 125 12.19 -15.98 -19.08
C SER A 125 13.05 -17.15 -19.57
N ARG A 126 14.35 -16.93 -19.80
CA ARG A 126 15.32 -17.92 -20.28
C ARG A 126 16.48 -18.15 -19.31
N SER A 127 16.45 -17.51 -18.14
CA SER A 127 17.42 -17.73 -17.07
C SER A 127 17.15 -19.09 -16.43
N ARG A 128 18.01 -20.07 -16.73
CA ARG A 128 18.07 -21.35 -16.02
C ARG A 128 19.19 -21.33 -15.01
#